data_AF-A0A0K8Q0W2-F1
#
_entry.id   AF-A0A0K8Q0W2-F1
#
_cell.length_a   1.000
_cell.length_b   1.000
_cell.length_c   1.000
_cell.angle_alpha   90.00
_cell.angle_beta   90.00
_cell.angle_gamma   90.00
#
_symmetry.space_group_name_H-M   'P 1'
#
loop_
_entity.id
_entity.type
_entity.pdbx_description
1 polymer ?
#
loop_
_entity_poly.entity_id
_entity_poly.type
_entity_poly.pdbx_seq_one_letter_code
_entity_poly.pdbx_strand_id
1 'polypeptide(L)'
;MAPSVYHLFYQNNPFDNVWGNMSWGHATSTDLLHWTEHPVAIACDEEEDVYSGSIVADRGNTSGFGTAEDPALVAIYTSAFKEGSVHQGTQAQSLAFSTDAGMTWTKYAGNPVLGRGSAHFRDPKVFRYEGPAGSCWIMVAVEAQHQQVVLYRSADLKDWDYLSTFGPANASGGEWECPDLFPLPVEGDAENVKWSWW
;
A
#
# COMPACT_ATOMS: atom_id res chain seq x y z
N MET A 1 6.82 7.41 27.80
CA MET A 1 6.54 6.75 26.50
C MET A 1 5.26 7.35 25.98
N ALA A 2 5.26 7.88 24.75
CA ALA A 2 4.01 8.26 24.11
C ALA A 2 3.16 6.98 23.89
N PRO A 3 1.82 7.05 24.06
CA PRO A 3 0.97 5.89 23.81
C PRO A 3 1.08 5.46 22.34
N SER A 4 1.07 4.15 22.10
CA SER A 4 0.97 3.60 20.73
C SER A 4 -0.37 3.98 20.13
N VAL A 5 -0.36 4.42 18.87
CA VAL A 5 -1.54 4.87 18.13
C VAL A 5 -1.76 3.95 16.94
N TYR A 6 -3.01 3.52 16.75
CA TYR A 6 -3.48 2.86 15.55
C TYR A 6 -3.91 3.90 14.53
N HIS A 7 -3.50 3.72 13.29
CA HIS A 7 -3.94 4.54 12.16
C HIS A 7 -4.90 3.74 11.30
N LEU A 8 -6.00 4.38 10.91
CA LEU A 8 -6.95 3.90 9.92
C LEU A 8 -6.94 4.87 8.75
N PHE A 9 -6.57 4.37 7.58
CA PHE A 9 -6.70 5.07 6.31
C PHE A 9 -7.77 4.38 5.48
N TYR A 10 -8.51 5.15 4.70
CA TYR A 10 -9.67 4.65 3.95
C TYR A 10 -9.90 5.42 2.68
N GLN A 11 -10.42 4.73 1.66
CA GLN A 11 -10.90 5.33 0.43
C GLN A 11 -12.02 6.35 0.74
N ASN A 12 -11.78 7.61 0.38
CA ASN A 12 -12.66 8.73 0.71
C ASN A 12 -12.85 9.63 -0.53
N ASN A 13 -14.08 10.05 -0.78
CA ASN A 13 -14.35 11.20 -1.66
C ASN A 13 -14.59 12.43 -0.76
N PRO A 14 -13.65 13.37 -0.65
CA PRO A 14 -13.80 14.52 0.22
C PRO A 14 -14.77 15.58 -0.33
N PHE A 15 -15.28 15.42 -1.55
CA PHE A 15 -16.10 16.44 -2.23
C PHE A 15 -17.56 16.03 -2.44
N ASP A 16 -17.89 14.74 -2.37
CA ASP A 16 -19.24 14.24 -2.62
C ASP A 16 -19.50 12.90 -1.91
N ASN A 17 -20.76 12.45 -1.89
CA ASN A 17 -21.18 11.18 -1.28
C ASN A 17 -21.26 10.01 -2.27
N VAL A 18 -20.79 10.20 -3.50
CA VAL A 18 -20.69 9.18 -4.55
C VAL A 18 -19.22 8.89 -4.85
N TRP A 19 -18.95 7.79 -5.57
CA TRP A 19 -17.59 7.45 -5.97
C TRP A 19 -17.00 8.48 -6.94
N GLY A 20 -15.78 8.94 -6.67
CA GLY A 20 -15.02 9.92 -7.46
C GLY A 20 -14.00 10.67 -6.62
N ASN A 21 -12.99 11.31 -7.22
CA ASN A 21 -11.96 12.09 -6.51
C ASN A 21 -11.31 11.31 -5.36
N MET A 22 -10.98 10.05 -5.61
CA MET A 22 -10.62 9.12 -4.54
C MET A 22 -9.32 9.56 -3.87
N SER A 23 -9.40 9.75 -2.57
CA SER A 23 -8.33 10.19 -1.68
C SER A 23 -8.24 9.25 -0.49
N TRP A 24 -7.16 9.31 0.28
CA TRP A 24 -7.08 8.62 1.56
C TRP A 24 -7.54 9.54 2.70
N GLY A 25 -8.68 9.21 3.30
CA GLY A 25 -9.06 9.73 4.62
C GLY A 25 -8.20 9.14 5.72
N HIS A 26 -8.24 9.73 6.92
CA HIS A 26 -7.39 9.33 8.03
C HIS A 26 -8.08 9.52 9.38
N ALA A 27 -7.97 8.50 10.23
CA ALA A 27 -8.35 8.57 11.63
C ALA A 27 -7.33 7.83 12.51
N THR A 28 -7.24 8.21 13.78
CA THR A 28 -6.42 7.51 14.77
C THR A 28 -7.20 7.07 15.99
N SER A 29 -6.75 5.98 16.61
CA SER A 29 -7.29 5.46 17.86
C SER A 29 -6.17 4.89 18.74
N THR A 30 -6.37 4.86 20.05
CA THR A 30 -5.48 4.15 20.98
C THR A 30 -6.01 2.77 21.38
N ASP A 31 -7.24 2.43 20.98
CA ASP A 31 -7.93 1.21 21.42
C ASP A 31 -8.71 0.50 20.30
N LEU A 32 -8.60 0.95 19.05
CA LEU A 32 -9.35 0.49 17.87
C LEU A 32 -10.87 0.70 17.95
N LEU A 33 -11.36 1.44 18.95
CA LEU A 33 -12.79 1.66 19.19
C LEU A 33 -13.15 3.14 19.09
N HIS A 34 -12.39 4.02 19.75
CA HIS A 34 -12.63 5.46 19.76
C HIS A 34 -11.71 6.14 18.76
N TRP A 35 -12.30 6.70 17.71
CA TRP A 35 -11.57 7.27 16.57
C TRP A 35 -11.62 8.80 16.60
N THR A 36 -10.47 9.41 16.36
CA THR A 36 -10.34 10.83 16.06
C THR A 36 -10.03 10.95 14.57
N GLU A 37 -10.93 11.57 13.82
CA GLU A 37 -10.74 11.86 12.39
C GLU A 37 -9.77 13.03 12.20
N HIS A 38 -8.96 12.94 11.16
CA HIS A 38 -7.93 13.90 10.78
C HIS A 38 -8.19 14.44 9.38
N PRO A 39 -7.48 15.48 8.93
CA PRO A 39 -7.50 15.91 7.54
C PRO A 39 -7.19 14.77 6.57
N VAL A 40 -7.61 14.92 5.31
CA VAL A 40 -7.27 14.00 4.22
C VAL A 40 -5.75 13.81 4.17
N ALA A 41 -5.30 12.56 4.21
CA ALA A 41 -3.90 12.20 4.25
C ALA A 41 -3.22 12.33 2.89
N ILE A 42 -3.80 11.67 1.87
CA ILE A 42 -3.29 11.71 0.50
C ILE A 42 -4.44 12.08 -0.43
N ALA A 43 -4.41 13.31 -0.93
CA ALA A 43 -5.44 13.83 -1.81
C ALA A 43 -5.25 13.35 -3.26
N CYS A 44 -6.37 13.12 -3.95
CA CYS A 44 -6.39 13.12 -5.41
C CYS A 44 -5.99 14.49 -5.97
N ASP A 45 -5.69 14.54 -7.26
CA ASP A 45 -5.45 15.78 -7.99
C ASP A 45 -5.96 15.66 -9.44
N GLU A 46 -5.54 16.58 -10.29
CA GLU A 46 -5.91 16.62 -11.71
C GLU A 46 -5.34 15.43 -12.51
N GLU A 47 -4.25 14.81 -12.04
CA GLU A 47 -3.55 13.74 -12.73
C GLU A 47 -3.96 12.35 -12.24
N GLU A 48 -4.30 12.19 -10.96
CA GLU A 48 -4.61 10.88 -10.38
C GLU A 48 -5.72 10.88 -9.34
N ASP A 49 -6.44 9.75 -9.30
CA ASP A 49 -7.13 9.30 -8.10
C ASP A 49 -6.22 8.37 -7.29
N VAL A 50 -6.33 8.45 -5.97
CA VAL A 50 -5.53 7.68 -5.00
C VAL A 50 -6.37 6.49 -4.54
N TYR A 51 -6.03 5.32 -5.06
CA TYR A 51 -6.70 4.05 -4.77
C TYR A 51 -6.07 3.35 -3.56
N SER A 52 -6.62 2.19 -3.20
CA SER A 52 -6.20 1.40 -2.04
C SER A 52 -4.72 1.04 -2.06
N GLY A 53 -4.22 0.64 -0.89
CA GLY A 53 -2.82 0.29 -0.69
C GLY A 53 -2.51 0.03 0.77
N SER A 54 -1.25 0.21 1.15
CA SER A 54 -0.76 -0.10 2.49
C SER A 54 0.32 0.90 2.94
N ILE A 55 0.64 0.87 4.24
CA ILE A 55 1.69 1.70 4.84
C ILE A 55 2.67 0.81 5.60
N VAL A 56 3.96 1.14 5.48
CA VAL A 56 5.05 0.52 6.25
C VAL A 56 5.84 1.57 7.02
N ALA A 57 6.38 1.17 8.17
CA ALA A 57 7.37 1.97 8.88
C ALA A 57 8.77 1.58 8.38
N ASP A 58 9.44 2.48 7.64
CA ASP A 58 10.77 2.25 7.08
C ASP A 58 11.87 2.53 8.11
N ARG A 59 11.93 1.68 9.14
CA ARG A 59 12.85 1.85 10.28
C ARG A 59 14.33 1.90 9.88
N GLY A 60 14.69 1.28 8.76
CA GLY A 60 16.05 1.28 8.24
C GLY A 60 16.38 2.47 7.35
N ASN A 61 15.43 3.39 7.14
CA ASN A 61 15.51 4.48 6.17
C ASN A 61 15.98 3.99 4.79
N THR A 62 15.51 2.82 4.37
CA THR A 62 15.92 2.19 3.11
C THR A 62 15.44 2.99 1.89
N SER A 63 14.31 3.68 2.03
CA SER A 63 13.80 4.63 1.06
C SER A 63 14.54 5.96 1.05
N GLY A 64 15.28 6.30 2.11
CA GLY A 64 15.93 7.61 2.24
C GLY A 64 14.97 8.79 2.42
N PHE A 65 13.68 8.56 2.71
CA PHE A 65 12.70 9.62 2.93
C PHE A 65 12.75 10.23 4.34
N GLY A 66 13.28 9.48 5.32
CA GLY A 66 13.43 9.93 6.69
C GLY A 66 14.90 9.99 7.11
N THR A 67 15.14 9.70 8.37
CA THR A 67 16.47 9.55 8.97
C THR A 67 16.54 8.27 9.81
N ALA A 68 17.73 7.91 10.31
CA ALA A 68 17.85 6.76 11.20
C ALA A 68 17.18 7.02 12.56
N GLU A 69 17.22 8.27 13.02
CA GLU A 69 16.64 8.72 14.29
C GLU A 69 15.13 8.96 14.18
N ASP A 70 14.66 9.36 13.00
CA ASP A 70 13.24 9.62 12.69
C ASP A 70 12.87 8.95 11.36
N PRO A 71 12.58 7.63 11.38
CA PRO A 71 12.26 6.89 10.17
C PRO A 71 10.89 7.29 9.62
N ALA A 72 10.79 7.36 8.29
CA ALA A 72 9.54 7.71 7.64
C ALA A 72 8.51 6.57 7.70
N LEU A 73 7.23 6.95 7.75
CA LEU A 73 6.16 6.08 7.27
C LEU A 73 6.07 6.23 5.75
N VAL A 74 5.95 5.12 5.03
CA VAL A 74 5.82 5.12 3.58
C VAL A 74 4.52 4.44 3.21
N ALA A 75 3.64 5.18 2.53
CA ALA A 75 2.43 4.70 1.91
C ALA A 75 2.77 4.23 0.50
N ILE A 76 2.31 3.04 0.16
CA ILE A 76 2.36 2.50 -1.18
C ILE A 76 0.91 2.33 -1.60
N TYR A 77 0.52 3.01 -2.67
CA TYR A 77 -0.87 3.11 -3.09
C TYR A 77 -0.97 2.98 -4.61
N THR A 78 -2.17 2.67 -5.10
CA THR A 78 -2.43 2.68 -6.54
C THR A 78 -2.78 4.09 -7.00
N SER A 79 -1.99 4.64 -7.92
CA SER A 79 -2.40 5.78 -8.74
C SER A 79 -3.29 5.29 -9.86
N ALA A 80 -4.55 5.70 -9.87
CA ALA A 80 -5.45 5.53 -10.99
C ALA A 80 -5.41 6.82 -11.84
N PHE A 81 -4.68 6.77 -12.94
CA PHE A 81 -4.35 7.96 -13.71
C PHE A 81 -5.51 8.44 -14.60
N LYS A 82 -5.80 9.73 -14.49
CA LYS A 82 -6.82 10.45 -15.24
C LYS A 82 -6.30 10.86 -16.62
N GLU A 83 -7.21 11.30 -17.49
CA GLU A 83 -6.90 11.79 -18.86
C GLU A 83 -5.85 12.92 -18.89
N GLY A 84 -5.69 13.68 -17.81
CA GLY A 84 -4.66 14.73 -17.72
C GLY A 84 -3.23 14.21 -17.55
N SER A 85 -3.04 12.94 -17.19
CA SER A 85 -1.73 12.37 -16.89
C SER A 85 -1.06 11.77 -18.12
N VAL A 86 0.28 11.81 -18.14
CA VAL A 86 1.09 11.05 -19.12
C VAL A 86 0.89 9.52 -19.01
N HIS A 87 0.37 9.05 -17.87
CA HIS A 87 0.06 7.65 -17.59
C HIS A 87 -1.44 7.33 -17.70
N GLN A 88 -2.24 8.23 -18.32
CA GLN A 88 -3.69 8.12 -18.44
C GLN A 88 -4.20 6.70 -18.78
N GLY A 89 -5.30 6.30 -18.15
CA GLY A 89 -5.95 5.01 -18.39
C GLY A 89 -5.22 3.81 -17.78
N THR A 90 -4.19 4.03 -16.97
CA THR A 90 -3.48 2.96 -16.26
C THR A 90 -3.63 3.06 -14.74
N GLN A 91 -3.50 1.92 -14.08
CA GLN A 91 -3.30 1.80 -12.64
C GLN A 91 -1.84 1.37 -12.39
N ALA A 92 -1.14 2.11 -11.54
CA ALA A 92 0.26 1.86 -11.20
C ALA A 92 0.51 2.13 -9.72
N GLN A 93 1.62 1.62 -9.18
CA GLN A 93 1.94 1.76 -7.76
C GLN A 93 2.84 2.97 -7.55
N SER A 94 2.44 3.80 -6.60
CA SER A 94 3.05 5.08 -6.24
C SER A 94 3.32 5.14 -4.75
N LEU A 95 4.21 6.07 -4.37
CA LEU A 95 4.62 6.29 -2.99
C LEU A 95 4.19 7.66 -2.47
N ALA A 96 3.84 7.71 -1.20
CA ALA A 96 3.91 8.94 -0.40
C ALA A 96 4.63 8.64 0.91
N PHE A 97 5.21 9.65 1.53
CA PHE A 97 5.92 9.47 2.79
C PHE A 97 5.53 10.53 3.82
N SER A 98 5.64 10.17 5.09
CA SER A 98 5.39 11.03 6.24
C SER A 98 6.57 10.93 7.21
N THR A 99 7.00 12.09 7.70
CA THR A 99 8.04 12.24 8.73
C THR A 99 7.48 12.90 9.99
N ASP A 100 6.16 12.87 10.18
CA ASP A 100 5.45 13.46 11.32
C ASP A 100 4.44 12.47 11.91
N ALA A 101 4.85 11.20 11.96
CA ALA A 101 4.05 10.08 12.46
C ALA A 101 2.72 9.87 11.71
N GLY A 102 2.69 10.12 10.40
CA GLY A 102 1.55 9.83 9.53
C GLY A 102 0.47 10.90 9.51
N MET A 103 0.75 12.11 10.02
CA MET A 103 -0.21 13.22 10.05
C MET A 103 -0.25 13.98 8.71
N THR A 104 0.90 14.18 8.08
CA THR A 104 1.00 14.78 6.75
C THR A 104 1.82 13.91 5.81
N TRP A 105 1.46 13.93 4.53
CA TRP A 105 2.06 13.07 3.51
C TRP A 105 2.55 13.88 2.31
N THR A 106 3.73 13.51 1.82
CA THR A 106 4.32 14.06 0.60
C THR A 106 4.37 12.96 -0.46
N LYS A 107 3.72 13.17 -1.61
CA LYS A 107 3.83 12.25 -2.76
C LYS A 107 5.28 12.24 -3.27
N TYR A 108 5.81 11.07 -3.59
CA TYR A 108 7.16 10.94 -4.13
C TYR A 108 7.23 11.48 -5.55
N ALA A 109 8.19 12.37 -5.81
CA ALA A 109 8.34 13.01 -7.12
C ALA A 109 8.71 12.04 -8.26
N GLY A 110 9.22 10.85 -7.93
CA GLY A 110 9.55 9.81 -8.90
C GLY A 110 8.41 8.84 -9.19
N ASN A 111 7.18 9.14 -8.80
CA ASN A 111 6.01 8.29 -9.07
C ASN A 111 5.65 8.24 -10.57
N PRO A 112 5.03 7.14 -11.03
CA PRO A 112 4.82 5.88 -10.30
C PRO A 112 6.12 5.05 -10.21
N VAL A 113 6.27 4.27 -9.14
CA VAL A 113 7.45 3.40 -8.91
C VAL A 113 7.32 2.02 -9.54
N LEU A 114 6.09 1.58 -9.87
CA LEU A 114 5.87 0.32 -10.55
C LEU A 114 4.60 0.37 -11.40
N GLY A 115 4.75 0.23 -12.72
CA GLY A 115 3.64 0.12 -13.66
C GLY A 115 3.70 -1.16 -14.49
N ARG A 116 2.54 -1.59 -15.00
CA ARG A 116 2.42 -2.75 -15.90
C ARG A 116 1.70 -2.44 -17.21
N GLY A 117 1.36 -1.17 -17.45
CA GLY A 117 0.56 -0.75 -18.61
C GLY A 117 -0.87 -1.30 -18.59
N SER A 118 -1.38 -1.62 -17.40
CA SER A 118 -2.70 -2.22 -17.18
C SER A 118 -3.61 -1.21 -16.50
N ALA A 119 -4.90 -1.20 -16.87
CA ALA A 119 -5.94 -0.44 -16.18
C ALA A 119 -6.45 -1.14 -14.91
N HIS A 120 -5.93 -2.34 -14.60
CA HIS A 120 -6.43 -3.21 -13.54
C HIS A 120 -5.31 -3.74 -12.62
N PHE A 121 -4.16 -3.05 -12.57
CA PHE A 121 -3.04 -3.38 -11.70
C PHE A 121 -3.05 -2.54 -10.42
N ARG A 122 -3.48 -3.12 -9.29
CA ARG A 122 -3.79 -2.33 -8.08
C ARG A 122 -3.62 -3.05 -6.75
N ASP A 123 -3.91 -2.30 -5.70
CA ASP A 123 -4.04 -2.72 -4.30
C ASP A 123 -2.75 -3.31 -3.70
N PRO A 124 -1.66 -2.52 -3.62
CA PRO A 124 -0.37 -3.01 -3.16
C PRO A 124 -0.36 -3.18 -1.64
N LYS A 125 -0.23 -4.44 -1.19
CA LYS A 125 0.18 -4.79 0.16
C LYS A 125 1.69 -4.92 0.23
N VAL A 126 2.34 -4.11 1.05
CA VAL A 126 3.78 -4.17 1.27
C VAL A 126 4.11 -4.53 2.72
N PHE A 127 5.12 -5.37 2.90
CA PHE A 127 5.67 -5.71 4.22
C PHE A 127 7.16 -5.98 4.15
N ARG A 128 7.85 -5.86 5.30
CA ARG A 128 9.25 -6.25 5.43
C ARG A 128 9.33 -7.77 5.60
N TYR A 129 10.11 -8.42 4.76
CA TYR A 129 10.41 -9.85 4.86
C TYR A 129 11.85 -10.04 5.34
N GLU A 130 12.00 -10.84 6.39
CA GLU A 130 13.29 -11.25 6.97
C GLU A 130 13.53 -12.72 6.60
N GLY A 131 14.39 -12.97 5.62
CA GLY A 131 14.64 -14.30 5.08
C GLY A 131 16.10 -14.75 5.18
N PRO A 132 16.40 -16.01 4.80
CA PRO A 132 17.76 -16.55 4.83
C PRO A 132 18.75 -15.79 3.95
N ALA A 133 18.26 -15.14 2.90
CA ALA A 133 19.07 -14.33 1.96
C ALA A 133 19.23 -12.85 2.41
N GLY A 134 18.75 -12.49 3.60
CA GLY A 134 18.70 -11.13 4.10
C GLY A 134 17.27 -10.56 4.09
N SER A 135 17.18 -9.25 4.34
CA SER A 135 15.92 -8.54 4.45
C SER A 135 15.57 -7.74 3.20
N CYS A 136 14.31 -7.78 2.82
CA CYS A 136 13.78 -7.03 1.69
C CYS A 136 12.33 -6.61 1.94
N TRP A 137 11.83 -5.70 1.12
CA TRP A 137 10.41 -5.41 1.03
C TRP A 137 9.77 -6.37 0.06
N ILE A 138 8.59 -6.88 0.40
CA ILE A 138 7.74 -7.67 -0.50
C ILE A 138 6.49 -6.87 -0.77
N MET A 139 6.14 -6.73 -2.05
CA MET A 139 4.86 -6.21 -2.49
C MET A 139 4.04 -7.37 -3.05
N VAL A 140 2.77 -7.39 -2.66
CA VAL A 140 1.73 -8.23 -3.22
C VAL A 140 0.68 -7.29 -3.81
N ALA A 141 0.34 -7.46 -5.08
CA ALA A 141 -0.66 -6.66 -5.78
C ALA A 141 -1.47 -7.56 -6.73
N VAL A 142 -2.52 -7.04 -7.34
CA VAL A 142 -3.40 -7.81 -8.24
C VAL A 142 -3.40 -7.26 -9.65
N GLU A 143 -3.38 -8.16 -10.63
CA GLU A 143 -3.92 -7.93 -11.98
C GLU A 143 -5.37 -8.41 -11.98
N ALA A 144 -6.27 -7.49 -11.64
CA ALA A 144 -7.61 -7.82 -11.16
C ALA A 144 -8.44 -8.59 -12.21
N GLN A 145 -8.38 -8.18 -13.47
CA GLN A 145 -9.09 -8.83 -14.58
C GLN A 145 -8.58 -10.22 -14.93
N HIS A 146 -7.31 -10.50 -14.63
CA HIS A 146 -6.69 -11.80 -14.90
C HIS A 146 -6.76 -12.73 -13.68
N GLN A 147 -7.32 -12.25 -12.55
CA GLN A 147 -7.36 -12.99 -11.28
C GLN A 147 -5.96 -13.50 -10.91
N GLN A 148 -4.99 -12.59 -10.98
CA GLN A 148 -3.60 -12.90 -10.73
C GLN A 148 -3.08 -12.03 -9.59
N VAL A 149 -2.48 -12.67 -8.60
CA VAL A 149 -1.66 -12.00 -7.59
C VAL A 149 -0.22 -11.97 -8.09
N VAL A 150 0.40 -10.80 -8.07
CA VAL A 150 1.79 -10.60 -8.48
C VAL A 150 2.64 -10.22 -7.27
N LEU A 151 3.82 -10.82 -7.19
CA LEU A 151 4.77 -10.61 -6.11
C LEU A 151 6.02 -9.92 -6.65
N TYR A 152 6.46 -8.90 -5.93
CA TYR A 152 7.69 -8.16 -6.21
C TYR A 152 8.54 -8.04 -4.94
N ARG A 153 9.84 -7.87 -5.11
CA ARG A 153 10.74 -7.47 -4.01
C ARG A 153 11.39 -6.13 -4.30
N SER A 154 11.76 -5.43 -3.23
CA SER A 154 12.55 -4.20 -3.31
C SER A 154 13.54 -4.10 -2.15
N ALA A 155 14.65 -3.43 -2.37
CA ALA A 155 15.58 -3.05 -1.32
C ALA A 155 15.18 -1.72 -0.66
N ASP A 156 14.51 -0.83 -1.38
CA ASP A 156 14.37 0.61 -1.06
C ASP A 156 12.95 1.19 -1.25
N LEU A 157 11.96 0.34 -1.54
CA LEU A 157 10.56 0.66 -1.86
C LEU A 157 10.35 1.36 -3.22
N LYS A 158 11.41 1.73 -3.95
CA LYS A 158 11.33 2.48 -5.21
C LYS A 158 11.60 1.58 -6.41
N ASP A 159 12.63 0.75 -6.33
CA ASP A 159 12.99 -0.18 -7.39
C ASP A 159 12.43 -1.57 -7.05
N TRP A 160 11.60 -2.11 -7.96
CA TRP A 160 10.89 -3.38 -7.73
C TRP A 160 11.28 -4.45 -8.75
N ASP A 161 11.83 -5.56 -8.26
CA ASP A 161 12.09 -6.78 -9.03
C ASP A 161 10.86 -7.68 -8.99
N TYR A 162 10.40 -8.15 -10.15
CA TYR A 162 9.38 -9.19 -10.22
C TYR A 162 9.90 -10.51 -9.61
N LEU A 163 9.06 -11.16 -8.82
CA LEU A 163 9.33 -12.48 -8.24
C LEU A 163 8.51 -13.57 -8.90
N SER A 164 7.19 -13.49 -8.77
CA SER A 164 6.28 -14.56 -9.18
C SER A 164 4.86 -14.06 -9.36
N THR A 165 4.04 -14.93 -9.95
CA THR A 165 2.59 -14.74 -10.08
C THR A 165 1.90 -15.97 -9.53
N PHE A 166 0.81 -15.75 -8.82
CA PHE A 166 -0.12 -16.79 -8.39
C PHE A 166 -1.49 -16.55 -9.05
N GLY A 167 -2.17 -17.63 -9.41
CA GLY A 167 -3.54 -17.59 -9.91
C GLY A 167 -3.68 -17.66 -11.43
N PRO A 168 -4.93 -17.79 -11.93
CA PRO A 168 -6.16 -17.92 -11.15
C PRO A 168 -6.27 -19.25 -10.39
N ALA A 169 -6.96 -19.26 -9.25
CA ALA A 169 -7.26 -20.46 -8.47
C ALA A 169 -8.54 -20.24 -7.63
N ASN A 170 -9.30 -21.30 -7.35
CA ASN A 170 -10.54 -21.21 -6.56
C ASN A 170 -11.60 -20.28 -7.20
N ALA A 171 -12.17 -19.34 -6.44
CA ALA A 171 -13.25 -18.47 -6.92
C ALA A 171 -12.71 -17.44 -7.93
N SER A 172 -13.22 -17.49 -9.15
CA SER A 172 -12.76 -16.65 -10.27
C SER A 172 -13.93 -16.00 -11.04
N GLY A 173 -15.07 -15.78 -10.37
CA GLY A 173 -16.28 -15.23 -10.99
C GLY A 173 -16.30 -13.70 -11.16
N GLY A 174 -15.25 -13.00 -10.73
CA GLY A 174 -15.13 -11.56 -10.77
C GLY A 174 -13.66 -11.11 -10.75
N GLU A 175 -13.44 -9.80 -10.68
CA GLU A 175 -12.10 -9.24 -10.48
C GLU A 175 -11.59 -9.55 -9.07
N TRP A 176 -10.28 -9.79 -8.93
CA TRP A 176 -9.63 -9.91 -7.61
C TRP A 176 -9.11 -8.56 -7.16
N GLU A 177 -9.38 -8.19 -5.91
CA GLU A 177 -9.04 -6.89 -5.30
C GLU A 177 -8.55 -7.08 -3.87
N CYS A 178 -7.81 -6.09 -3.36
CA CYS A 178 -7.34 -6.00 -1.97
C CYS A 178 -6.59 -7.23 -1.44
N PRO A 179 -5.52 -7.71 -2.12
CA PRO A 179 -4.76 -8.84 -1.63
C PRO A 179 -4.08 -8.52 -0.29
N ASP A 180 -4.01 -9.50 0.61
CA ASP A 180 -3.12 -9.43 1.78
C ASP A 180 -2.36 -10.74 1.94
N LEU A 181 -1.15 -10.67 2.49
CA LEU A 181 -0.27 -11.81 2.75
C LEU A 181 0.44 -11.62 4.08
N PHE A 182 0.14 -12.49 5.04
CA PHE A 182 0.75 -12.41 6.37
C PHE A 182 0.90 -13.79 7.02
N PRO A 183 1.91 -13.96 7.89
CA PRO A 183 2.09 -15.19 8.64
C PRO A 183 1.14 -15.24 9.83
N LEU A 184 0.57 -16.41 10.09
CA LEU A 184 -0.25 -16.70 11.27
C LEU A 184 0.25 -17.96 12.00
N PRO A 185 0.31 -17.93 13.35
CA PRO A 185 0.52 -19.14 14.14
C PRO A 185 -0.71 -20.05 14.05
N VAL A 186 -0.49 -21.34 13.80
CA VAL A 186 -1.56 -22.34 13.73
C VAL A 186 -1.96 -22.71 15.15
N GLU A 187 -3.23 -22.52 15.50
CA GLU A 187 -3.77 -22.83 16.83
C GLU A 187 -3.02 -22.14 17.99
N GLY A 188 -2.40 -20.98 17.70
CA GLY A 188 -1.61 -20.22 18.68
C GLY A 188 -0.19 -20.75 18.90
N ASP A 189 0.24 -21.79 18.18
CA ASP A 189 1.61 -22.28 18.21
C ASP A 189 2.53 -21.37 17.39
N ALA A 190 3.39 -20.62 18.08
CA ALA A 190 4.34 -19.70 17.47
C ALA A 190 5.43 -20.40 16.64
N GLU A 191 5.69 -21.69 16.88
CA GLU A 191 6.67 -22.47 16.12
C GLU A 191 6.05 -23.09 14.85
N ASN A 192 4.73 -23.13 14.76
CA ASN A 192 3.99 -23.62 13.61
C ASN A 192 3.29 -22.47 12.87
N VAL A 193 4.06 -21.77 12.04
CA VAL A 193 3.56 -20.64 11.25
C VAL A 193 3.16 -21.07 9.84
N LYS A 194 1.99 -20.59 9.39
CA LYS A 194 1.55 -20.71 7.99
C LYS A 194 1.29 -19.33 7.41
N TRP A 195 1.56 -19.18 6.13
CA TRP A 195 1.25 -17.97 5.39
C TRP A 195 -0.19 -18.06 4.89
N SER A 196 -0.99 -17.04 5.19
CA SER A 196 -2.35 -16.89 4.71
C SER A 196 -2.39 -15.79 3.67
N TRP A 197 -3.16 -16.01 2.62
CA TRP A 197 -3.45 -15.00 1.60
C TRP A 197 -4.96 -14.95 1.35
N TRP A 198 -5.45 -13.79 0.95
CA TRP A 198 -6.80 -13.58 0.39
C TRP A 198 -6.72 -12.61 -0.77
#